data_AF-W2TDG8-F1
#
_entry.id   AF-W2TDG8-F1
#
_cell.length_a   1.000
_cell.length_b   1.000
_cell.length_c   1.000
_cell.angle_alpha   90.00
_cell.angle_beta   90.00
_cell.angle_gamma   90.00
#
_symmetry.space_group_name_H-M   'P 1'
#
loop_
_entity.id
_entity.type
_entity.pdbx_description
1 polymer ?
#
loop_
_entity_poly.entity_id
_entity_poly.type
_entity_poly.pdbx_seq_one_letter_code
_entity_poly.pdbx_strand_id
1 'polypeptide(L)'
;MNIPVAVKVTKMKEENKVLMQEMHREARLMRQYKHLNIVAFYGMVIENDNVMIVMEFVSGGGLDHHLKNRQVSIPDRCSFAFDVSLGLYYLHNKRCMHRQAPEVIATRMYTRECDVYSYGILVWEIFNNARMPFEEYSNRTVRQRLCEPRFRPPLTPDMPDEIRIIVAACWCANPELRPRAYSSLRVTKVD
;
A
#
# COMPACT_ATOMS: atom_id res chain seq x y z
N MET A 1 -31.34 4.86 -7.29
CA MET A 1 -30.58 3.90 -6.46
C MET A 1 -29.63 4.70 -5.58
N ASN A 2 -29.64 4.47 -4.27
CA ASN A 2 -28.72 5.13 -3.34
C ASN A 2 -27.48 4.23 -3.20
N ILE A 3 -26.32 4.70 -3.66
CA ILE A 3 -25.07 3.94 -3.57
C ILE A 3 -24.27 4.51 -2.39
N PRO A 4 -23.86 3.71 -1.38
CA PRO A 4 -23.03 4.21 -0.29
C PRO A 4 -21.66 4.65 -0.82
N VAL A 5 -21.19 5.80 -0.35
CA VAL A 5 -19.92 6.41 -0.77
C VAL A 5 -19.10 6.85 0.43
N ALA A 6 -17.78 6.79 0.29
CA ALA A 6 -16.86 7.47 1.19
C ALA A 6 -16.55 8.87 0.64
N VAL A 7 -16.60 9.89 1.50
CA VAL A 7 -16.30 11.28 1.11
C VAL A 7 -15.14 11.78 1.98
N LYS A 8 -14.00 12.06 1.35
CA LYS A 8 -12.86 12.70 2.01
C LYS A 8 -12.94 14.21 1.80
N VAL A 9 -13.10 14.97 2.88
CA VAL A 9 -13.28 16.43 2.86
C VAL A 9 -11.99 17.13 3.26
N THR A 10 -11.56 18.10 2.45
CA THR A 10 -10.41 18.98 2.72
C THR A 10 -10.85 20.43 2.65
N LYS A 11 -10.59 21.22 3.70
CA LYS A 11 -10.88 22.66 3.72
C LYS A 11 -9.85 23.46 2.91
N MET A 12 -10.34 24.37 2.09
CA MET A 12 -9.57 25.35 1.33
C MET A 12 -9.06 26.45 2.24
N LYS A 13 -7.76 26.68 2.15
CA LYS A 13 -7.05 27.79 2.77
C LYS A 13 -6.04 28.32 1.76
N GLU A 14 -5.65 29.58 1.88
CA GLU A 14 -4.67 30.22 0.98
C GLU A 14 -3.36 29.42 0.89
N GLU A 15 -2.96 28.83 2.02
CA GLU A 15 -1.80 27.95 2.22
C GLU A 15 -1.91 26.61 1.47
N ASN A 16 -3.13 26.19 1.14
CA ASN A 16 -3.44 24.88 0.55
C ASN A 16 -3.54 24.91 -0.99
N LYS A 17 -3.20 26.03 -1.66
CA LYS A 17 -3.27 26.13 -3.13
C LYS A 17 -2.39 25.08 -3.85
N VAL A 18 -1.23 24.74 -3.30
CA VAL A 18 -0.36 23.68 -3.82
C VAL A 18 -1.00 22.30 -3.61
N LEU A 19 -1.51 22.05 -2.40
CA LEU A 19 -2.23 20.82 -2.04
C LEU A 19 -3.42 20.56 -2.98
N MET A 20 -4.12 21.61 -3.39
CA MET A 20 -5.20 21.55 -4.39
C MET A 20 -4.73 21.02 -5.75
N GLN A 21 -3.60 21.53 -6.25
CA GLN A 21 -3.06 21.06 -7.52
C GLN A 21 -2.64 19.59 -7.44
N GLU A 22 -2.10 19.16 -6.29
CA GLU A 22 -1.78 17.76 -6.01
C GLU A 22 -3.05 16.89 -5.95
N MET A 23 -4.08 17.33 -5.24
CA MET A 23 -5.38 16.64 -5.18
C MET A 23 -6.01 16.49 -6.58
N HIS A 24 -5.96 17.54 -7.40
CA HIS A 24 -6.43 17.46 -8.79
C HIS A 24 -5.62 16.48 -9.63
N ARG A 25 -4.29 16.44 -9.43
CA ARG A 25 -3.41 15.50 -10.12
C ARG A 25 -3.70 14.06 -9.70
N GLU A 26 -3.84 13.80 -8.41
CA GLU A 26 -4.19 12.48 -7.87
C GLU A 26 -5.57 12.03 -8.35
N ALA A 27 -6.58 12.90 -8.32
CA ALA A 27 -7.92 12.60 -8.81
C ALA A 27 -7.94 12.24 -10.30
N ARG A 28 -7.14 12.93 -11.13
CA ARG A 28 -6.98 12.58 -12.55
C ARG A 28 -6.40 11.19 -12.73
N LEU A 29 -5.41 10.82 -11.92
CA LEU A 29 -4.83 9.47 -11.95
C LEU A 29 -5.83 8.43 -11.48
N MET A 30 -6.52 8.65 -10.36
CA MET A 30 -7.48 7.69 -9.81
C MET A 30 -8.65 7.42 -10.77
N ARG A 31 -9.13 8.46 -11.49
CA ARG A 31 -10.23 8.35 -12.45
C ARG A 31 -10.00 7.31 -13.56
N GLN A 32 -8.74 7.01 -13.89
CA GLN A 32 -8.40 6.08 -14.97
C GLN A 32 -8.29 4.61 -14.51
N TYR A 33 -8.34 4.35 -13.19
CA TYR A 33 -8.17 3.01 -12.65
C TYR A 33 -9.52 2.35 -12.39
N LYS A 34 -9.67 1.11 -12.89
CA LYS A 34 -10.86 0.29 -12.74
C LYS A 34 -10.42 -1.15 -12.53
N HIS A 35 -10.46 -1.60 -11.29
CA HIS A 35 -10.05 -2.94 -10.90
C HIS A 35 -10.72 -3.31 -9.57
N LEU A 36 -11.06 -4.59 -9.38
CA LEU A 36 -11.76 -5.06 -8.17
C LEU A 36 -10.99 -4.70 -6.88
N ASN A 37 -9.67 -4.82 -6.90
CA ASN A 37 -8.81 -4.53 -5.75
C ASN A 37 -8.26 -3.08 -5.73
N ILE A 38 -8.96 -2.13 -6.38
CA ILE A 38 -8.64 -0.71 -6.32
C ILE A 38 -9.92 0.05 -6.04
N VAL A 39 -9.94 0.82 -4.95
CA VAL A 39 -11.08 1.63 -4.52
C VAL A 39 -11.52 2.53 -5.68
N ALA A 40 -12.77 2.38 -6.11
CA ALA A 40 -13.27 3.13 -7.25
C ALA A 40 -13.40 4.63 -6.91
N PHE A 41 -12.87 5.48 -7.78
CA PHE A 41 -13.05 6.93 -7.71
C PHE A 41 -14.29 7.34 -8.51
N TYR A 42 -15.23 8.02 -7.86
CA TYR A 42 -16.46 8.49 -8.50
C TYR A 42 -16.37 9.94 -8.97
N GLY A 43 -15.70 10.79 -8.20
CA GLY A 43 -15.56 12.19 -8.60
C GLY A 43 -14.97 13.08 -7.52
N MET A 44 -14.90 14.36 -7.86
CA MET A 44 -14.47 15.40 -6.94
C MET A 44 -15.48 16.55 -7.00
N VAL A 45 -15.86 17.06 -5.83
CA VAL A 45 -16.81 18.15 -5.67
C VAL A 45 -16.10 19.30 -4.96
N ILE A 46 -16.33 20.53 -5.40
CA ILE A 46 -15.80 21.74 -4.76
C ILE A 46 -16.98 22.60 -4.37
N GLU A 47 -17.16 22.83 -3.08
CA GLU A 47 -18.30 23.58 -2.55
C GLU A 47 -17.94 24.26 -1.22
N ASN A 48 -18.28 25.56 -1.08
CA ASN A 48 -18.11 26.34 0.16
C ASN A 48 -16.71 26.17 0.78
N ASP A 49 -15.66 26.40 -0.01
CA ASP A 49 -14.26 26.21 0.42
C ASP A 49 -13.94 24.79 0.90
N ASN A 50 -14.66 23.77 0.43
CA ASN A 50 -14.32 22.37 0.65
C ASN A 50 -14.05 21.68 -0.67
N VAL A 51 -12.98 20.89 -0.72
CA VAL A 51 -12.70 19.93 -1.78
C VAL A 51 -13.02 18.56 -1.25
N MET A 52 -13.91 17.86 -1.94
CA MET A 52 -14.43 16.56 -1.54
C MET A 52 -14.07 15.54 -2.60
N ILE A 53 -13.40 14.46 -2.20
CA ILE A 53 -13.16 13.29 -3.05
C ILE A 53 -14.21 12.25 -2.72
N VAL A 54 -14.99 11.87 -3.73
CA VAL A 54 -16.06 10.87 -3.64
C VAL A 54 -15.54 9.55 -4.20
N MET A 55 -15.58 8.50 -3.39
CA MET A 55 -15.06 7.19 -3.72
C MET A 55 -15.95 6.07 -3.19
N GLU A 56 -15.66 4.85 -3.63
CA GLU A 56 -16.28 3.62 -3.13
C GLU A 56 -16.17 3.53 -1.60
N PHE A 57 -17.28 3.18 -0.96
CA PHE A 57 -17.30 2.92 0.47
C PHE A 57 -16.90 1.48 0.76
N VAL A 58 -15.76 1.31 1.44
CA VAL A 58 -15.30 0.00 1.93
C VAL A 58 -15.71 -0.16 3.40
N SER A 59 -16.69 -1.01 3.67
CA SER A 59 -17.28 -1.18 5.01
C SER A 59 -16.30 -1.73 6.06
N GLY A 60 -15.20 -2.36 5.64
CA GLY A 60 -14.16 -2.89 6.52
C GLY A 60 -13.22 -1.84 7.14
N GLY A 61 -13.27 -0.59 6.69
CA GLY A 61 -12.37 0.47 7.12
C GLY A 61 -10.92 0.29 6.64
N GLY A 62 -9.98 0.97 7.29
CA GLY A 62 -8.55 0.81 7.03
C GLY A 62 -8.05 -0.56 7.48
N LEU A 63 -7.22 -1.21 6.64
CA LEU A 63 -6.69 -2.54 6.93
C LEU A 63 -5.85 -2.56 8.21
N ASP A 64 -5.13 -1.48 8.50
CA ASP A 64 -4.36 -1.31 9.74
C ASP A 64 -5.24 -1.34 10.99
N HIS A 65 -6.35 -0.58 10.96
CA HIS A 65 -7.34 -0.57 12.03
C HIS A 65 -8.01 -1.94 12.16
N HIS A 66 -8.34 -2.58 11.03
CA HIS A 66 -8.95 -3.91 11.02
C HIS A 66 -8.06 -4.96 11.69
N LEU A 67 -6.76 -4.98 11.34
CA LEU A 67 -5.78 -5.92 11.86
C LEU A 67 -5.45 -5.71 13.36
N LYS A 68 -5.49 -4.45 13.83
CA LYS A 68 -5.22 -4.12 15.25
C LYS A 68 -6.38 -4.50 16.18
N ASN A 69 -7.62 -4.39 15.69
CA ASN A 69 -8.82 -4.49 16.54
C ASN A 69 -9.59 -5.80 16.36
N ARG A 70 -9.16 -6.69 15.46
CA ARG A 70 -9.82 -7.96 15.20
C ARG A 70 -8.81 -9.08 15.10
N GLN A 71 -9.22 -10.27 15.55
CA GLN A 71 -8.46 -11.47 15.28
C GLN A 71 -8.75 -11.94 13.85
N VAL A 72 -7.73 -11.88 13.00
CA VAL A 72 -7.81 -12.28 11.59
C VAL A 72 -7.05 -13.58 11.39
N SER A 73 -7.69 -14.54 10.72
CA SER A 73 -7.12 -15.86 10.43
C SER A 73 -5.95 -15.77 9.43
N ILE A 74 -5.08 -16.79 9.39
CA ILE A 74 -4.00 -16.86 8.39
C ILE A 74 -4.56 -16.88 6.96
N PRO A 75 -5.61 -17.67 6.62
CA PRO A 75 -6.22 -17.65 5.30
C PRO A 75 -6.72 -16.26 4.85
N ASP A 76 -7.34 -15.51 5.76
CA ASP A 76 -7.82 -14.16 5.45
C ASP A 76 -6.65 -13.19 5.21
N ARG A 77 -5.58 -13.29 6.01
CA ARG A 77 -4.35 -12.52 5.81
C ARG A 77 -3.70 -12.81 4.46
N CYS A 78 -3.64 -14.09 4.08
CA CYS A 78 -3.17 -14.49 2.75
C CYS A 78 -4.05 -13.90 1.65
N SER A 79 -5.38 -13.88 1.84
CA SER A 79 -6.33 -13.29 0.89
C SER A 79 -6.11 -11.77 0.74
N PHE A 80 -5.90 -11.05 1.85
CA PHE A 80 -5.58 -9.61 1.81
C PHE A 80 -4.28 -9.34 1.05
N ALA A 81 -3.21 -10.10 1.33
CA ALA A 81 -1.95 -9.98 0.62
C ALA A 81 -2.15 -10.23 -0.89
N PHE A 82 -2.85 -11.31 -1.25
CA PHE A 82 -3.13 -11.67 -2.64
C PHE A 82 -3.93 -10.60 -3.38
N ASP A 83 -5.01 -10.08 -2.78
CA ASP A 83 -5.86 -9.03 -3.36
C ASP A 83 -5.08 -7.74 -3.62
N VAL A 84 -4.24 -7.32 -2.66
CA VAL A 84 -3.34 -6.17 -2.83
C VAL A 84 -2.39 -6.42 -4.01
N SER A 85 -1.88 -7.64 -4.13
CA SER A 85 -0.96 -8.05 -5.19
C SER A 85 -1.60 -7.94 -6.59
N LEU A 86 -2.89 -8.28 -6.72
CA LEU A 86 -3.65 -8.11 -7.97
C LEU A 86 -3.85 -6.64 -8.32
N GLY A 87 -4.22 -5.82 -7.33
CA GLY A 87 -4.35 -4.37 -7.52
C GLY A 87 -3.03 -3.72 -7.94
N LEU A 88 -1.92 -4.13 -7.33
CA LEU A 88 -0.59 -3.60 -7.66
C LEU A 88 -0.14 -4.04 -9.06
N TYR A 89 -0.38 -5.28 -9.44
CA TYR A 89 -0.15 -5.77 -10.80
C TYR A 89 -0.90 -4.93 -11.85
N TYR A 90 -2.17 -4.63 -11.61
CA TYR A 90 -2.96 -3.76 -12.47
C TYR A 90 -2.34 -2.36 -12.58
N LEU A 91 -1.96 -1.73 -11.46
CA LEU A 91 -1.36 -0.39 -11.43
C LEU A 91 -0.03 -0.34 -12.18
N HIS A 92 0.80 -1.37 -12.04
CA HIS A 92 2.07 -1.48 -12.77
C HIS A 92 1.87 -1.55 -14.28
N ASN A 93 0.84 -2.23 -14.75
CA ASN A 93 0.45 -2.26 -16.16
C ASN A 93 -0.07 -0.91 -16.67
N LYS A 94 -0.60 -0.07 -15.77
CA LYS A 94 -0.95 1.34 -16.05
C LYS A 94 0.21 2.31 -15.85
N ARG A 95 1.43 1.81 -15.61
CA ARG A 95 2.65 2.62 -15.33
C ARG A 95 2.49 3.55 -14.12
N CYS A 96 1.66 3.16 -13.15
CA CYS A 96 1.52 3.85 -11.88
C CYS A 96 2.45 3.19 -10.86
N MET A 97 3.49 3.92 -10.47
CA MET A 97 4.45 3.54 -9.43
C MET A 97 4.47 4.67 -8.41
N HIS A 98 4.33 4.37 -7.13
CA HIS A 98 4.03 5.40 -6.13
C HIS A 98 4.81 5.21 -4.82
N ARG A 99 5.10 3.98 -4.40
CA ARG A 99 5.49 3.70 -3.02
C ARG A 99 6.99 3.89 -2.80
N GLN A 100 7.35 3.90 -1.51
CA GLN A 100 8.69 4.23 -1.03
C GLN A 100 9.55 2.99 -0.83
N ALA A 101 10.77 3.04 -1.36
CA ALA A 101 11.83 2.07 -1.10
C ALA A 101 13.15 2.81 -0.79
N PRO A 102 14.17 2.14 -0.22
CA PRO A 102 15.44 2.77 0.13
C PRO A 102 16.08 3.55 -1.02
N GLU A 103 16.08 2.99 -2.24
CA GLU A 103 16.63 3.65 -3.42
C GLU A 103 15.85 4.89 -3.87
N VAL A 104 14.53 4.94 -3.61
CA VAL A 104 13.68 6.11 -3.92
C VAL A 104 14.04 7.29 -3.03
N ILE A 105 14.43 7.04 -1.77
CA ILE A 105 14.84 8.09 -0.83
C ILE A 105 16.08 8.83 -1.36
N ALA A 106 17.01 8.09 -1.99
CA ALA A 106 18.22 8.66 -2.55
C ALA A 106 18.02 9.28 -3.96
N THR A 107 17.32 8.57 -4.85
CA THR A 107 17.26 8.91 -6.27
C THR A 107 16.02 9.69 -6.69
N ARG A 108 14.95 9.65 -5.88
CA ARG A 108 13.59 10.13 -6.22
C ARG A 108 13.01 9.49 -7.49
N MET A 109 13.56 8.38 -7.96
CA MET A 109 13.04 7.62 -9.10
C MET A 109 12.13 6.52 -8.62
N TYR A 110 10.91 6.47 -9.16
CA TYR A 110 9.92 5.44 -8.84
C TYR A 110 9.96 4.35 -9.92
N THR A 111 10.08 3.10 -9.49
CA THR A 111 10.15 1.93 -10.36
C THR A 111 9.16 0.86 -9.90
N ARG A 112 9.01 -0.23 -10.66
CA ARG A 112 8.16 -1.34 -10.22
C ARG A 112 8.73 -2.03 -8.98
N GLU A 113 10.05 -2.11 -8.92
CA GLU A 113 10.81 -2.75 -7.86
C GLU A 113 10.66 -2.02 -6.53
N CYS A 114 10.47 -0.69 -6.54
CA CYS A 114 10.23 0.07 -5.31
C CYS A 114 8.86 -0.25 -4.69
N ASP A 115 7.84 -0.42 -5.53
CA ASP A 115 6.52 -0.87 -5.08
C ASP A 115 6.55 -2.32 -4.56
N VAL A 116 7.38 -3.20 -5.15
CA VAL A 116 7.60 -4.57 -4.64
C VAL A 116 8.21 -4.55 -3.24
N TYR A 117 9.17 -3.65 -2.98
CA TYR A 117 9.71 -3.48 -1.64
C TYR A 117 8.62 -3.05 -0.64
N SER A 118 7.84 -2.02 -0.97
CA SER A 118 6.75 -1.55 -0.11
C SER A 118 5.65 -2.60 0.06
N TYR A 119 5.41 -3.43 -0.96
CA TYR A 119 4.51 -4.57 -0.87
C TYR A 119 5.00 -5.58 0.19
N GLY A 120 6.31 -5.90 0.22
CA GLY A 120 6.87 -6.74 1.27
C GLY A 120 6.68 -6.17 2.68
N ILE A 121 6.80 -4.85 2.85
CA ILE A 121 6.50 -4.16 4.12
C ILE A 121 5.02 -4.34 4.50
N LEU A 122 4.11 -4.13 3.55
CA LEU A 122 2.68 -4.29 3.78
C LEU A 122 2.29 -5.73 4.12
N VAL A 123 2.86 -6.73 3.45
CA VAL A 123 2.65 -8.13 3.81
C VAL A 123 3.17 -8.40 5.22
N TRP A 124 4.34 -7.87 5.59
CA TRP A 124 4.82 -7.97 6.96
C TRP A 124 3.84 -7.34 7.97
N GLU A 125 3.30 -6.15 7.68
CA GLU A 125 2.28 -5.49 8.51
C GLU A 125 1.01 -6.34 8.64
N ILE A 126 0.55 -6.95 7.54
CA ILE A 126 -0.60 -7.87 7.53
C ILE A 126 -0.39 -9.03 8.50
N PHE A 127 0.79 -9.62 8.54
CA PHE A 127 1.08 -10.76 9.42
C PHE A 127 1.51 -10.37 10.85
N ASN A 128 1.79 -9.08 11.09
CA ASN A 128 2.19 -8.55 12.41
C ASN A 128 1.15 -7.59 13.01
N ASN A 129 -0.13 -7.75 12.67
CA ASN A 129 -1.25 -6.96 13.22
C ASN A 129 -1.06 -5.44 13.06
N ALA A 130 -0.53 -5.02 11.91
CA ALA A 130 -0.22 -3.63 11.58
C ALA A 130 0.65 -2.91 12.63
N ARG A 131 1.57 -3.66 13.26
CA ARG A 131 2.68 -3.10 14.04
C ARG A 131 3.57 -2.23 13.15
N MET A 132 4.27 -1.30 13.78
CA MET A 132 5.22 -0.45 13.06
C MET A 132 6.49 -1.28 12.76
N PRO A 133 6.93 -1.43 11.50
CA PRO A 133 8.01 -2.35 11.13
C PRO A 133 9.37 -2.10 11.79
N PHE A 134 9.60 -0.86 12.23
CA PHE A 134 10.84 -0.42 12.88
C PHE A 134 10.52 0.34 14.18
N GLU A 135 9.56 -0.15 14.96
CA GLU A 135 9.04 0.56 16.16
C GLU A 135 10.11 0.93 17.19
N GLU A 136 11.21 0.19 17.25
CA GLU A 136 12.33 0.46 18.16
C GLU A 136 13.25 1.60 17.69
N TYR A 137 13.06 2.12 16.47
CA TYR A 137 13.96 3.10 15.86
C TYR A 137 13.26 4.42 15.57
N SER A 138 13.98 5.52 15.74
CA SER A 138 13.52 6.83 15.27
C SER A 138 13.45 6.88 13.74
N ASN A 139 12.55 7.70 13.18
CA ASN A 139 12.46 7.91 11.73
C ASN A 139 13.79 8.34 11.10
N ARG A 140 14.62 9.11 11.82
CA ARG A 140 15.96 9.50 11.37
C ARG A 140 16.88 8.28 11.25
N THR A 141 16.90 7.43 12.27
CA THR A 141 17.69 6.19 12.29
C THR A 141 17.25 5.24 11.18
N VAL A 142 15.94 5.04 11.01
CA VAL A 142 15.40 4.20 9.93
C VAL A 142 15.90 4.70 8.57
N ARG A 143 15.75 6.00 8.28
CA ARG A 143 16.21 6.58 7.00
C ARG A 143 17.70 6.41 6.75
N GLN A 144 18.53 6.48 7.79
CA GLN A 144 19.98 6.29 7.65
C GLN A 144 20.35 4.83 7.35
N ARG A 145 19.58 3.87 7.89
CA ARG A 145 19.92 2.45 7.86
C ARG A 145 19.16 1.64 6.80
N LEU A 146 18.12 2.20 6.19
CA LEU A 146 17.29 1.50 5.18
C LEU A 146 18.12 0.93 4.00
N CYS A 147 19.25 1.54 3.66
CA CYS A 147 20.15 1.04 2.62
C CYS A 147 20.98 -0.18 3.06
N GLU A 148 21.09 -0.46 4.35
CA GLU A 148 21.79 -1.64 4.86
C GLU A 148 21.03 -2.92 4.44
N PRO A 149 21.68 -3.91 3.79
CA PRO A 149 20.99 -5.10 3.28
C PRO A 149 20.26 -5.93 4.35
N ARG A 150 20.77 -5.92 5.59
CA ARG A 150 20.24 -6.69 6.72
C ARG A 150 19.28 -5.91 7.60
N PHE A 151 19.14 -4.59 7.40
CA PHE A 151 18.23 -3.78 8.18
C PHE A 151 16.81 -3.95 7.66
N ARG A 152 16.12 -4.99 8.15
CA ARG A 152 14.76 -5.37 7.75
C ARG A 152 13.91 -5.67 8.98
N PRO A 153 12.57 -5.53 8.89
CA PRO A 153 11.68 -5.93 9.97
C PRO A 153 11.86 -7.42 10.33
N PRO A 154 11.69 -7.80 11.61
CA PRO A 154 11.92 -9.17 12.07
C PRO A 154 10.86 -10.13 11.52
N LEU A 155 11.27 -11.27 10.96
CA LEU A 155 10.36 -12.33 10.53
C LEU A 155 10.10 -13.28 11.70
N THR A 156 8.86 -13.30 12.22
CA THR A 156 8.48 -14.10 13.38
C THR A 156 8.14 -15.55 13.01
N PRO A 157 8.28 -16.52 13.93
CA PRO A 157 7.89 -17.92 13.70
C PRO A 157 6.39 -18.13 13.46
N ASP A 158 5.54 -17.21 13.92
CA ASP A 158 4.07 -17.28 13.73
C ASP A 158 3.65 -17.02 12.27
N MET A 159 4.57 -16.49 11.45
CA MET A 159 4.34 -16.24 10.04
C MET A 159 4.64 -17.51 9.22
N PRO A 160 3.74 -17.95 8.33
CA PRO A 160 3.99 -19.11 7.47
C PRO A 160 5.29 -18.98 6.66
N ASP A 161 5.98 -20.10 6.45
CA ASP A 161 7.29 -20.16 5.81
C ASP A 161 7.28 -19.56 4.41
N GLU A 162 6.23 -19.85 3.64
CA GLU A 162 6.03 -19.33 2.29
C GLU A 162 5.94 -17.80 2.31
N ILE A 163 5.26 -17.23 3.31
CA ILE A 163 5.13 -15.78 3.47
C ILE A 163 6.47 -15.17 3.87
N ARG A 164 7.23 -15.80 4.77
CA ARG A 164 8.58 -15.34 5.15
C ARG A 164 9.51 -15.29 3.93
N ILE A 165 9.46 -16.30 3.06
CA ILE A 165 10.23 -16.36 1.82
C ILE A 165 9.83 -15.22 0.87
N ILE A 166 8.53 -15.02 0.65
CA ILE A 166 8.02 -13.97 -0.25
C ILE A 166 8.41 -12.58 0.25
N VAL A 167 8.22 -12.30 1.54
CA VAL A 167 8.57 -11.02 2.16
C VAL A 167 10.07 -10.76 2.06
N ALA A 168 10.91 -11.75 2.39
CA ALA A 168 12.36 -11.63 2.28
C ALA A 168 12.82 -11.34 0.83
N ALA A 169 12.21 -12.00 -0.16
CA ALA A 169 12.49 -11.75 -1.58
C ALA A 169 12.11 -10.32 -2.01
N CYS A 170 10.98 -9.80 -1.54
CA CYS A 170 10.55 -8.42 -1.82
C CYS A 170 11.55 -7.37 -1.29
N TRP A 171 12.30 -7.72 -0.25
CA TRP A 171 13.25 -6.84 0.43
C TRP A 171 14.70 -6.97 -0.04
N CYS A 172 14.93 -7.66 -1.16
CA CYS A 172 16.25 -7.80 -1.73
C CYS A 172 16.93 -6.42 -1.90
N ALA A 173 18.17 -6.34 -1.44
CA ALA A 173 18.95 -5.10 -1.49
C ALA A 173 19.19 -4.65 -2.94
N ASN A 174 19.37 -5.59 -3.86
CA ASN A 174 19.36 -5.31 -5.29
C ASN A 174 17.90 -5.26 -5.80
N PRO A 175 17.38 -4.11 -6.25
CA PRO A 175 16.02 -3.99 -6.77
C PRO A 175 15.73 -4.95 -7.92
N GLU A 176 16.70 -5.23 -8.80
CA GLU A 176 16.51 -6.07 -9.99
C GLU A 176 16.25 -7.54 -9.65
N LEU A 177 16.66 -7.98 -8.46
CA LEU A 177 16.44 -9.35 -7.97
C LEU A 177 15.10 -9.49 -7.23
N ARG A 178 14.37 -8.40 -7.00
CA ARG A 178 13.04 -8.45 -6.40
C ARG A 178 12.06 -9.11 -7.37
N PRO A 179 11.05 -9.86 -6.88
CA PRO A 179 10.12 -10.58 -7.74
C PRO A 179 9.31 -9.62 -8.63
N ARG A 180 9.27 -9.89 -9.93
CA ARG A 180 8.48 -9.12 -10.91
C ARG A 180 7.00 -9.51 -10.91
N ALA A 181 6.69 -10.72 -10.46
CA ALA A 181 5.36 -11.29 -10.49
C ALA A 181 4.87 -11.54 -9.06
N TYR A 182 3.70 -10.98 -8.78
CA TYR A 182 2.96 -11.17 -7.53
C TYR A 182 2.32 -12.56 -7.40
N SER A 183 2.42 -13.38 -8.45
CA SER A 183 1.74 -14.66 -8.62
C SER A 183 2.22 -15.79 -7.69
N SER A 184 3.27 -15.56 -6.89
CA SER A 184 3.74 -16.54 -5.90
C SER A 184 2.78 -16.72 -4.72
N LEU A 185 1.75 -15.88 -4.58
CA LEU A 185 0.72 -15.99 -3.53
C LEU A 185 -0.50 -16.84 -3.92
N ARG A 186 -0.36 -17.78 -4.86
CA ARG A 186 -1.38 -18.82 -5.09
C ARG A 186 -1.43 -19.78 -3.88
N VAL A 187 -1.86 -19.29 -2.72
CA VAL A 187 -2.45 -20.13 -1.69
C VAL A 187 -3.86 -20.39 -2.20
N THR A 188 -4.11 -21.63 -2.62
CA THR A 188 -5.41 -22.11 -3.08
C THR A 188 -6.51 -21.61 -2.15
N LYS A 189 -7.46 -20.82 -2.67
CA LYS A 189 -8.79 -20.72 -2.08
C LYS A 189 -9.27 -22.15 -1.97
N VAL A 190 -9.30 -22.68 -0.75
CA VAL A 190 -10.04 -23.90 -0.47
C VAL A 190 -11.50 -23.45 -0.43
N ASP A 191 -12.27 -23.92 -1.41
CA ASP A 191 -13.71 -23.71 -1.51
C ASP A 191 -14.46 -24.20 -0.26
#